data_AF-A0A383CAM7-F1
#
_entry.id   AF-A0A383CAM7-F1
#
_cell.length_a   1.000
_cell.length_b   1.000
_cell.length_c   1.000
_cell.angle_alpha   90.00
_cell.angle_beta   90.00
_cell.angle_gamma   90.00
#
_symmetry.space_group_name_H-M   'P 1'
#
loop_
_entity.id
_entity.type
_entity.pdbx_description
1 polymer ?
#
loop_
_entity_poly.entity_id
_entity_poly.type
_entity_poly.pdbx_seq_one_letter_code
_entity_poly.pdbx_strand_id
1 'polypeptide(L)'
;DYKSNQIVSLLINNKQVNSGYFSDFHKPEDLLTFINNEIISLNVQEFKPQIVSILFDLVESNISLNESLTKNSIEEALANVSPNRGIIEKETLIISKGEVVEGDKLKILESLKNEYETSSVSKTNYYLIISSYSLLVILTLLMIILFIRKFRKKIYLNLNQLSLVFFNVTLLVLITTFVVNIESSYVFVIPICILPLLLKAFFDSRIAFFVHSVTVMLLGFIVPNSYEFIFLNIIVGVITI
;
A
#
# COMPACT_ATOMS: atom_id res chain seq x y z
N ASP A 1 -37.53 6.40 -10.68
CA ASP A 1 -38.35 5.32 -11.26
C ASP A 1 -37.98 3.97 -10.70
N TYR A 2 -38.84 3.43 -9.82
CA TYR A 2 -38.69 2.09 -9.26
C TYR A 2 -39.24 1.06 -10.26
N LYS A 3 -38.58 -0.09 -10.38
CA LYS A 3 -39.03 -1.16 -11.29
C LYS A 3 -40.24 -1.87 -10.71
N SER A 4 -41.19 -2.28 -11.53
CA SER A 4 -42.41 -2.98 -11.08
C SER A 4 -42.11 -4.23 -10.25
N ASN A 5 -41.05 -4.97 -10.60
CA ASN A 5 -40.62 -6.19 -9.90
C ASN A 5 -39.62 -5.93 -8.76
N GLN A 6 -39.50 -4.68 -8.29
CA GLN A 6 -38.63 -4.35 -7.17
C GLN A 6 -39.29 -4.73 -5.85
N ILE A 7 -38.57 -5.46 -5.00
CA ILE A 7 -39.04 -5.85 -3.67
C ILE A 7 -39.05 -4.61 -2.78
N VAL A 8 -40.17 -4.39 -2.10
CA VAL A 8 -40.39 -3.29 -1.15
C VAL A 8 -40.75 -3.88 0.21
N SER A 9 -40.10 -3.41 1.26
CA SER A 9 -40.42 -3.79 2.64
C SER A 9 -41.30 -2.73 3.29
N LEU A 10 -42.42 -3.15 3.85
CA LEU A 10 -43.36 -2.30 4.59
C LEU A 10 -42.97 -2.28 6.07
N LEU A 11 -42.78 -1.06 6.58
CA LEU A 11 -42.33 -0.82 7.94
C LEU A 11 -43.44 -0.10 8.73
N ILE A 12 -43.77 -0.61 9.91
CA ILE A 12 -44.60 0.10 10.90
C ILE A 12 -43.76 0.22 12.18
N ASN A 13 -43.58 1.43 12.69
CA ASN A 13 -42.73 1.71 13.86
C ASN A 13 -41.32 1.11 13.75
N ASN A 14 -40.68 1.26 12.58
CA ASN A 14 -39.34 0.72 12.26
C ASN A 14 -39.21 -0.81 12.35
N LYS A 15 -40.33 -1.56 12.36
CA LYS A 15 -40.32 -3.03 12.25
C LYS A 15 -40.92 -3.44 10.90
N GLN A 16 -40.26 -4.38 10.23
CA GLN A 16 -40.78 -4.95 8.99
C GLN A 16 -42.02 -5.77 9.30
N VAL A 17 -43.14 -5.36 8.72
CA VAL A 17 -44.44 -6.01 8.90
C VAL A 17 -44.76 -6.89 7.70
N ASN A 18 -44.41 -6.45 6.49
CA ASN A 18 -44.65 -7.22 5.27
C ASN A 18 -43.62 -6.87 4.18
N SER A 19 -43.58 -7.66 3.12
CA SER A 19 -42.80 -7.39 1.91
C SER A 19 -43.64 -7.71 0.67
N GLY A 20 -43.57 -6.87 -0.35
CA GLY A 20 -44.28 -7.04 -1.61
C GLY A 20 -43.49 -6.48 -2.79
N TYR A 21 -44.13 -6.38 -3.95
CA TYR A 21 -43.53 -5.75 -5.12
C TYR A 21 -43.98 -4.30 -5.25
N PHE A 22 -43.15 -3.47 -5.88
CA PHE A 22 -43.53 -2.09 -6.16
C PHE A 22 -44.81 -1.98 -7.01
N SER A 23 -45.08 -2.99 -7.86
CA SER A 23 -46.33 -3.11 -8.63
C SER A 23 -47.60 -3.21 -7.80
N ASP A 24 -47.49 -3.59 -6.53
CA ASP A 24 -48.65 -3.77 -5.65
C ASP A 24 -49.15 -2.42 -5.11
N PHE A 25 -48.42 -1.33 -5.37
CA PHE A 25 -48.79 0.02 -4.97
C PHE A 25 -49.29 0.84 -6.15
N HIS A 26 -50.38 1.57 -5.93
CA HIS A 26 -50.94 2.49 -6.91
C HIS A 26 -50.41 3.91 -6.67
N LYS A 27 -49.88 4.54 -7.72
CA LYS A 27 -49.54 5.96 -7.68
C LYS A 27 -50.81 6.81 -7.77
N PRO A 28 -50.80 8.05 -7.24
CA PRO A 28 -51.93 8.96 -7.36
C PRO A 28 -52.38 9.18 -8.81
N GLU A 29 -51.44 9.18 -9.76
CA GLU A 29 -51.67 9.38 -11.19
C GLU A 29 -52.43 8.21 -11.84
N ASP A 30 -52.20 6.98 -11.37
CA ASP A 30 -52.79 5.76 -11.92
C ASP A 30 -54.15 5.40 -11.27
N LEU A 31 -54.48 6.08 -10.17
CA LEU A 31 -55.65 5.80 -9.34
C LEU A 31 -56.97 5.94 -10.13
N LEU A 32 -57.10 7.00 -10.94
CA LEU A 32 -58.29 7.20 -11.78
C LEU A 32 -58.51 6.05 -12.76
N THR A 33 -57.44 5.57 -13.38
CA THR A 33 -57.49 4.48 -14.36
C THR A 33 -57.89 3.17 -13.68
N PHE A 34 -57.32 2.90 -12.49
CA PHE A 34 -57.69 1.75 -11.67
C PHE A 34 -59.18 1.76 -11.29
N ILE A 35 -59.66 2.89 -10.74
CA ILE A 35 -61.08 3.04 -10.34
C ILE A 35 -62.01 2.86 -11.54
N ASN A 36 -61.67 3.45 -12.68
CA ASN A 36 -62.47 3.31 -13.90
C ASN A 36 -62.56 1.85 -14.36
N ASN A 37 -61.46 1.11 -14.32
CA ASN A 37 -61.43 -0.31 -14.69
C ASN A 37 -62.25 -1.17 -13.73
N GLU A 38 -62.23 -0.87 -12.42
CA GLU A 38 -63.06 -1.57 -11.42
C GLU A 38 -64.56 -1.23 -11.53
N ILE A 39 -64.91 0.01 -11.86
CA ILE A 39 -66.31 0.39 -12.12
C ILE A 39 -66.86 -0.37 -13.34
N ILE A 40 -66.02 -0.59 -14.36
CA ILE A 40 -66.37 -1.37 -15.54
C ILE A 40 -66.49 -2.86 -15.19
N SER A 41 -65.56 -3.42 -14.40
CA SER A 41 -65.56 -4.84 -14.00
C SER A 41 -66.81 -5.20 -13.17
N LEU A 42 -67.23 -4.30 -12.28
CA LEU A 42 -68.38 -4.47 -11.39
C LEU A 42 -69.73 -4.08 -12.02
N ASN A 43 -69.71 -3.60 -13.28
CA ASN A 43 -70.89 -3.20 -14.05
C ASN A 43 -71.76 -2.11 -13.40
N VAL A 44 -71.16 -1.19 -12.64
CA VAL A 44 -71.83 -0.11 -11.87
C VAL A 44 -71.63 1.28 -12.51
N GLN A 45 -71.58 1.34 -13.84
CA GLN A 45 -71.21 2.56 -14.56
C GLN A 45 -72.16 3.75 -14.35
N GLU A 46 -73.42 3.48 -14.02
CA GLU A 46 -74.45 4.51 -13.75
C GLU A 46 -74.09 5.41 -12.57
N PHE A 47 -73.39 4.88 -11.56
CA PHE A 47 -72.99 5.60 -10.34
C PHE A 47 -71.57 6.19 -10.41
N LYS A 48 -70.89 6.08 -11.56
CA LYS A 48 -69.51 6.53 -11.77
C LYS A 48 -69.20 7.92 -11.19
N PRO A 49 -69.95 9.00 -11.48
CA PRO A 49 -69.59 10.34 -10.98
C PRO A 49 -69.66 10.45 -9.46
N GLN A 50 -70.59 9.72 -8.82
CA GLN A 50 -70.75 9.72 -7.37
C GLN A 50 -69.66 8.90 -6.67
N ILE A 51 -69.34 7.72 -7.23
CA ILE A 51 -68.26 6.86 -6.73
C ILE A 51 -66.92 7.57 -6.80
N VAL A 52 -66.61 8.19 -7.95
CA VAL A 52 -65.35 8.95 -8.11
C VAL A 52 -65.30 10.11 -7.13
N SER A 53 -66.37 10.92 -6.99
CA SER A 53 -66.38 12.04 -6.05
C SER A 53 -66.10 11.59 -4.60
N ILE A 54 -66.83 10.58 -4.12
CA ILE A 54 -66.69 10.08 -2.75
C ILE A 54 -65.29 9.49 -2.51
N LEU A 55 -64.75 8.78 -3.50
CA LEU A 55 -63.46 8.13 -3.35
C LEU A 55 -62.32 9.16 -3.33
N PHE A 56 -62.36 10.20 -4.16
CA PHE A 56 -61.37 11.27 -4.13
C PHE A 56 -61.45 12.14 -2.86
N ASP A 57 -62.62 12.24 -2.24
CA ASP A 57 -62.79 12.94 -0.95
C ASP A 57 -62.28 12.12 0.25
N LEU A 58 -62.18 10.78 0.13
CA LEU A 58 -61.80 9.87 1.22
C LEU A 58 -60.39 9.28 1.10
N VAL A 59 -59.83 9.22 -0.10
CA VAL A 59 -58.52 8.58 -0.33
C VAL A 59 -57.41 9.50 0.13
N GLU A 60 -56.75 9.09 1.20
CA GLU A 60 -55.52 9.70 1.70
C GLU A 60 -54.31 8.78 1.44
N SER A 61 -53.12 9.38 1.35
CA SER A 61 -51.89 8.61 1.23
C SER A 61 -51.63 7.81 2.50
N ASN A 62 -51.57 6.48 2.38
CA ASN A 62 -51.36 5.57 3.50
C ASN A 62 -49.90 5.10 3.65
N ILE A 63 -49.01 5.46 2.71
CA ILE A 63 -47.62 5.02 2.66
C ILE A 63 -46.73 6.21 2.31
N SER A 64 -45.59 6.32 2.99
CA SER A 64 -44.54 7.28 2.67
C SER A 64 -43.19 6.58 2.53
N LEU A 65 -42.38 7.04 1.58
CA LEU A 65 -41.03 6.52 1.38
C LEU A 65 -40.11 7.06 2.49
N ASN A 66 -39.40 6.16 3.18
CA ASN A 66 -38.32 6.54 4.08
C ASN A 66 -36.98 6.54 3.32
N GLU A 67 -36.58 7.71 2.81
CA GLU A 67 -35.35 7.86 2.03
C GLU A 67 -34.09 7.53 2.84
N SER A 68 -34.05 7.92 4.12
CA SER A 68 -32.90 7.69 5.00
C SER A 68 -32.65 6.21 5.22
N LEU A 69 -33.68 5.46 5.60
CA LEU A 69 -33.57 4.00 5.78
C LEU A 69 -33.23 3.31 4.46
N THR A 70 -33.88 3.71 3.36
CA THR A 70 -33.60 3.14 2.03
C THR A 70 -32.13 3.34 1.66
N LYS A 71 -31.60 4.55 1.86
CA LYS A 71 -30.20 4.86 1.56
C LYS A 71 -29.24 4.06 2.44
N ASN A 72 -29.49 3.98 3.75
CA ASN A 72 -28.67 3.22 4.67
C ASN A 72 -28.65 1.72 4.32
N SER A 73 -29.80 1.14 3.98
CA SER A 73 -29.87 -0.25 3.55
C SER A 73 -29.14 -0.50 2.24
N ILE A 74 -29.14 0.47 1.31
CA ILE A 74 -28.34 0.39 0.07
C ILE A 74 -26.84 0.46 0.40
N GLU A 75 -26.41 1.39 1.25
CA GLU A 75 -25.01 1.52 1.66
C GLU A 75 -24.50 0.27 2.38
N GLU A 76 -25.31 -0.32 3.26
CA GLU A 76 -24.99 -1.58 3.95
C GLU A 76 -24.91 -2.75 2.97
N ALA A 77 -25.85 -2.85 2.04
CA ALA A 77 -25.82 -3.88 1.00
C ALA A 77 -24.57 -3.75 0.11
N LEU A 78 -24.18 -2.52 -0.25
CA LEU A 78 -22.97 -2.23 -1.03
C LEU A 78 -21.69 -2.54 -0.23
N ALA A 79 -21.66 -2.25 1.07
CA ALA A 79 -20.53 -2.56 1.94
C ALA A 79 -20.32 -4.08 2.11
N ASN A 80 -21.39 -4.86 2.06
CA ASN A 80 -21.34 -6.32 2.10
C ASN A 80 -20.89 -6.97 0.79
N VAL A 81 -20.77 -6.21 -0.31
CA VAL A 81 -20.21 -6.72 -1.55
C VAL A 81 -18.70 -6.86 -1.38
N SER A 82 -18.21 -8.10 -1.44
CA SER A 82 -16.77 -8.37 -1.43
C SER A 82 -16.06 -7.56 -2.52
N PRO A 83 -15.06 -6.73 -2.18
CA PRO A 83 -14.28 -6.00 -3.18
C PRO A 83 -13.39 -6.94 -4.01
N ASN A 84 -13.10 -8.13 -3.47
CA ASN A 84 -12.20 -9.09 -4.05
C ASN A 84 -12.97 -10.08 -4.92
N ARG A 85 -12.46 -10.31 -6.13
CA ARG A 85 -13.03 -11.26 -7.08
C ARG A 85 -12.02 -12.37 -7.35
N GLY A 86 -12.36 -13.58 -6.91
CA GLY A 86 -11.50 -14.75 -7.03
C GLY A 86 -10.48 -14.86 -5.89
N ILE A 87 -9.97 -16.06 -5.70
CA ILE A 87 -8.94 -16.40 -4.71
C ILE A 87 -7.77 -16.97 -5.50
N ILE A 88 -6.56 -16.47 -5.25
CA ILE A 88 -5.32 -17.02 -5.80
C ILE A 88 -4.59 -17.71 -4.66
N GLU A 89 -4.30 -19.01 -4.83
CA GLU A 89 -3.55 -19.77 -3.83
C GLU A 89 -2.10 -19.29 -3.77
N LYS A 90 -1.52 -19.37 -2.56
CA LYS A 90 -0.11 -19.09 -2.36
C LYS A 90 0.73 -20.02 -3.24
N GLU A 91 1.83 -19.51 -3.80
CA GLU A 91 2.73 -20.23 -4.71
C GLU A 91 2.18 -20.49 -6.13
N THR A 92 1.04 -19.91 -6.49
CA THR A 92 0.57 -19.91 -7.88
C THR A 92 1.49 -19.06 -8.76
N LEU A 93 1.94 -19.62 -9.90
CA LEU A 93 2.68 -18.86 -10.90
C LEU A 93 1.74 -17.89 -11.63
N ILE A 94 1.86 -16.59 -11.36
CA ILE A 94 1.03 -15.54 -11.98
C ILE A 94 1.61 -15.07 -13.33
N ILE A 95 2.94 -14.90 -13.40
CA ILE A 95 3.65 -14.43 -14.60
C ILE A 95 5.08 -14.96 -14.65
N SER A 96 5.58 -15.24 -15.86
CA SER A 96 6.96 -15.64 -16.10
C SER A 96 7.84 -14.45 -16.51
N LYS A 97 9.16 -14.54 -16.24
CA LYS A 97 10.11 -13.49 -16.63
C LYS A 97 10.16 -13.35 -18.15
N GLY A 98 9.88 -12.14 -18.65
CA GLY A 98 9.86 -11.82 -20.09
C GLY A 98 8.50 -11.98 -20.76
N GLU A 99 7.46 -12.33 -20.02
CA GLU A 99 6.10 -12.45 -20.52
C GLU A 99 5.38 -11.10 -20.59
N VAL A 100 4.51 -10.92 -21.60
CA VAL A 100 3.73 -9.68 -21.79
C VAL A 100 2.58 -9.61 -20.76
N VAL A 101 2.47 -8.46 -20.09
CA VAL A 101 1.49 -8.22 -19.03
C VAL A 101 0.24 -7.56 -19.62
N GLU A 102 -0.87 -8.31 -19.77
CA GLU A 102 -2.14 -7.78 -20.27
C GLU A 102 -3.36 -8.41 -19.57
N GLY A 103 -4.50 -7.72 -19.63
CA GLY A 103 -5.81 -8.23 -19.21
C GLY A 103 -5.87 -8.61 -17.72
N ASP A 104 -6.27 -9.85 -17.44
CA ASP A 104 -6.48 -10.34 -16.07
C ASP A 104 -5.17 -10.52 -15.29
N LYS A 105 -4.04 -10.80 -15.96
CA LYS A 105 -2.72 -10.86 -15.31
C LYS A 105 -2.35 -9.51 -14.70
N LEU A 106 -2.62 -8.42 -15.42
CA LEU A 106 -2.36 -7.07 -14.94
C LEU A 106 -3.17 -6.77 -13.68
N LYS A 107 -4.47 -7.10 -13.66
CA LYS A 107 -5.34 -6.89 -12.49
C LYS A 107 -4.88 -7.69 -11.27
N ILE A 108 -4.46 -8.95 -11.47
CA ILE A 108 -3.95 -9.79 -10.38
C ILE A 108 -2.66 -9.18 -9.82
N LEU A 109 -1.75 -8.72 -10.69
CA LEU A 109 -0.50 -8.08 -10.27
C LEU A 109 -0.75 -6.74 -9.56
N GLU A 110 -1.71 -5.93 -10.00
CA GLU A 110 -2.11 -4.69 -9.33
C GLU A 110 -2.72 -4.96 -7.95
N SER A 111 -3.59 -5.96 -7.84
CA SER A 111 -4.14 -6.40 -6.55
C SER A 111 -3.03 -6.87 -5.62
N LEU A 112 -2.08 -7.66 -6.12
CA LEU A 112 -0.94 -8.14 -5.35
C LEU A 112 -0.04 -6.98 -4.89
N LYS A 113 0.20 -6.01 -5.77
CA LYS A 113 0.95 -4.78 -5.46
C LYS A 113 0.27 -3.98 -4.35
N ASN A 114 -1.04 -3.73 -4.46
CA ASN A 114 -1.79 -2.98 -3.46
C ASN A 114 -1.76 -3.67 -2.09
N GLU A 115 -1.90 -4.99 -2.05
CA GLU A 115 -1.80 -5.76 -0.81
C GLU A 115 -0.39 -5.70 -0.21
N TYR A 116 0.64 -5.78 -1.05
CA TYR A 116 2.03 -5.66 -0.62
C TYR A 116 2.34 -4.27 -0.06
N GLU A 117 1.95 -3.21 -0.78
CA GLU A 117 2.14 -1.81 -0.34
C GLU A 117 1.40 -1.52 0.96
N THR A 118 0.20 -2.08 1.14
CA THR A 118 -0.61 -1.95 2.35
C THR A 118 -0.01 -2.74 3.52
N SER A 119 0.56 -3.93 3.26
CA SER A 119 1.12 -4.80 4.29
C SER A 119 2.54 -4.43 4.72
N SER A 120 3.38 -3.84 3.84
CA SER A 120 4.80 -3.63 4.12
C SER A 120 5.18 -2.24 4.66
N VAL A 121 4.27 -1.26 4.64
CA VAL A 121 4.63 0.15 4.90
C VAL A 121 3.70 0.81 5.93
N SER A 122 3.54 0.20 7.10
CA SER A 122 3.14 0.99 8.26
C SER A 122 4.29 1.96 8.60
N LYS A 123 4.01 3.27 8.74
CA LYS A 123 4.99 4.34 9.00
C LYS A 123 5.98 4.04 10.15
N THR A 124 5.60 3.14 11.06
CA THR A 124 6.44 2.58 12.13
C THR A 124 7.74 1.95 11.61
N ASN A 125 7.71 1.32 10.43
CA ASN A 125 8.88 0.65 9.86
C ASN A 125 9.96 1.63 9.39
N TYR A 126 9.60 2.83 8.94
CA TYR A 126 10.59 3.80 8.45
C TYR A 126 11.58 4.20 9.56
N TYR A 127 11.09 4.58 10.74
CA TYR A 127 11.95 4.93 11.87
C TYR A 127 12.79 3.75 12.37
N LEU A 128 12.23 2.53 12.35
CA LEU A 128 12.97 1.30 12.71
C LEU A 128 14.09 0.99 11.72
N ILE A 129 13.83 1.14 10.42
CA ILE A 129 14.83 0.94 9.36
C ILE A 129 15.96 1.96 9.52
N ILE A 130 15.64 3.26 9.65
CA ILE A 130 16.64 4.31 9.89
C ILE A 130 17.44 4.02 11.17
N SER A 131 16.77 3.62 12.25
CA SER A 131 17.43 3.28 13.52
C SER A 131 18.41 2.12 13.37
N SER A 132 18.02 1.07 12.65
CA SER A 132 18.84 -0.12 12.42
C SER A 132 20.09 0.21 11.60
N TYR A 133 19.95 0.98 10.52
CA TYR A 133 21.09 1.43 9.72
C TYR A 133 21.99 2.40 10.50
N SER A 134 21.41 3.31 11.28
CA SER A 134 22.17 4.22 12.16
C SER A 134 23.01 3.45 13.18
N LEU A 135 22.41 2.42 13.82
CA LEU A 135 23.11 1.55 14.75
C LEU A 135 24.30 0.82 14.08
N LEU A 136 24.11 0.34 12.86
CA LEU A 136 25.15 -0.35 12.07
C LEU A 136 26.34 0.58 11.77
N VAL A 137 26.06 1.84 11.38
CA VAL A 137 27.09 2.86 11.14
C VAL A 137 27.83 3.21 12.42
N ILE A 138 27.11 3.43 13.53
CA ILE A 138 27.71 3.71 14.84
C ILE A 138 28.63 2.57 15.27
N LEU A 139 28.20 1.31 15.11
CA LEU A 139 29.00 0.14 15.46
C LEU A 139 30.27 0.04 14.61
N THR A 140 30.17 0.35 13.32
CA THR A 140 31.31 0.38 12.40
C THR A 140 32.34 1.44 12.81
N LEU A 141 31.89 2.66 13.05
CA LEU A 141 32.74 3.75 13.53
C LEU A 141 33.37 3.42 14.89
N LEU A 142 32.61 2.78 15.78
CA LEU A 142 33.07 2.30 17.08
C LEU A 142 34.15 1.22 16.93
N MET A 143 34.01 0.30 15.98
CA MET A 143 35.04 -0.71 15.69
C MET A 143 36.33 -0.06 15.18
N ILE A 144 36.23 0.94 14.30
CA ILE A 144 37.38 1.69 13.77
C ILE A 144 38.11 2.45 14.89
N ILE A 145 37.40 3.19 15.75
CA ILE A 145 38.03 3.93 16.85
C ILE A 145 38.69 3.00 17.86
N LEU A 146 38.05 1.87 18.20
CA LEU A 146 38.63 0.87 19.11
C LEU A 146 39.92 0.27 18.53
N PHE A 147 39.94 0.00 17.22
CA PHE A 147 41.12 -0.49 16.53
C PHE A 147 42.26 0.53 16.56
N ILE A 148 42.00 1.79 16.17
CA ILE A 148 43.02 2.85 16.18
C ILE A 148 43.54 3.07 17.60
N ARG A 149 42.66 3.10 18.61
CA ARG A 149 43.04 3.24 20.02
C ARG A 149 43.96 2.12 20.49
N LYS A 150 43.67 0.87 20.12
CA LYS A 150 44.45 -0.31 20.54
C LYS A 150 45.80 -0.41 19.83
N PHE A 151 45.82 -0.21 18.51
CA PHE A 151 47.01 -0.49 17.69
C PHE A 151 47.86 0.74 17.38
N ARG A 152 47.28 1.96 17.38
CA ARG A 152 47.97 3.20 16.99
C ARG A 152 47.53 4.41 17.81
N LYS A 153 47.90 4.41 19.10
CA LYS A 153 47.60 5.50 20.06
C LYS A 153 48.00 6.91 19.56
N LYS A 154 49.09 7.05 18.79
CA LYS A 154 49.52 8.35 18.22
C LYS A 154 48.45 8.96 17.31
N ILE A 155 47.78 8.14 16.50
CA ILE A 155 46.71 8.56 15.59
C ILE A 155 45.44 8.85 16.38
N TYR A 156 45.13 8.03 17.39
CA TYR A 156 43.98 8.25 18.27
C TYR A 156 44.05 9.59 19.04
N LEU A 157 45.24 10.00 19.47
CA LEU A 157 45.44 11.26 20.21
C LEU A 157 45.39 12.51 19.32
N ASN A 158 45.49 12.36 17.99
CA ASN A 158 45.45 13.47 17.05
C ASN A 158 44.06 13.58 16.41
N LEU A 159 43.32 14.63 16.80
CA LEU A 159 41.96 14.88 16.33
C LEU A 159 41.87 15.05 14.81
N ASN A 160 42.87 15.66 14.17
CA ASN A 160 42.86 15.87 12.71
C ASN A 160 43.03 14.53 11.97
N GLN A 161 43.94 13.68 12.44
CA GLN A 161 44.16 12.36 11.85
C GLN A 161 42.96 11.45 12.05
N LEU A 162 42.36 11.47 13.24
CA LEU A 162 41.15 10.71 13.51
C LEU A 162 39.98 11.20 12.65
N SER A 163 39.74 12.52 12.62
CA SER A 163 38.68 13.13 11.81
C SER A 163 38.82 12.79 10.32
N LEU A 164 40.05 12.75 9.79
CA LEU A 164 40.29 12.35 8.40
C LEU A 164 39.79 10.93 8.10
N VAL A 165 40.00 9.96 9.00
CA VAL A 165 39.47 8.60 8.85
C VAL A 165 37.94 8.62 8.85
N PHE A 166 37.32 9.27 9.83
CA PHE A 166 35.86 9.34 9.96
C PHE A 166 35.22 10.04 8.77
N PHE A 167 35.81 11.14 8.31
CA PHE A 167 35.33 11.90 7.17
C PHE A 167 35.34 11.05 5.91
N ASN A 168 36.45 10.37 5.61
CA ASN A 168 36.55 9.54 4.41
C ASN A 168 35.60 8.33 4.45
N VAL A 169 35.45 7.67 5.60
CA VAL A 169 34.49 6.56 5.74
C VAL A 169 33.06 7.05 5.56
N THR A 170 32.68 8.14 6.22
CA THR A 170 31.33 8.73 6.12
C THR A 170 31.04 9.21 4.70
N LEU A 171 32.01 9.88 4.08
CA LEU A 171 31.90 10.36 2.70
C LEU A 171 31.69 9.20 1.72
N LEU A 172 32.45 8.11 1.87
CA LEU A 172 32.29 6.93 1.00
C LEU A 172 30.93 6.27 1.17
N VAL A 173 30.44 6.15 2.41
CA VAL A 173 29.10 5.59 2.71
C VAL A 173 28.01 6.48 2.12
N LEU A 174 28.14 7.80 2.23
CA LEU A 174 27.19 8.76 1.68
C LEU A 174 27.15 8.69 0.14
N ILE A 175 28.31 8.70 -0.51
CA ILE A 175 28.41 8.56 -1.97
C ILE A 175 27.79 7.25 -2.43
N THR A 176 28.11 6.14 -1.76
CA THR A 176 27.57 4.82 -2.14
C THR A 176 26.05 4.76 -1.98
N THR A 177 25.54 5.25 -0.85
CA THR A 177 24.10 5.34 -0.60
C THR A 177 23.41 6.21 -1.65
N PHE A 178 24.01 7.33 -2.04
CA PHE A 178 23.46 8.21 -3.06
C PHE A 178 23.39 7.54 -4.44
N VAL A 179 24.46 6.86 -4.86
CA VAL A 179 24.51 6.15 -6.14
C VAL A 179 23.51 5.00 -6.19
N VAL A 180 23.42 4.20 -5.13
CA VAL A 180 22.47 3.07 -5.04
C VAL A 180 21.01 3.55 -5.10
N ASN A 181 20.70 4.71 -4.52
CA ASN A 181 19.36 5.30 -4.59
C ASN A 181 18.98 5.79 -5.99
N ILE A 182 19.95 6.16 -6.84
CA ILE A 182 19.67 6.56 -8.23
C ILE A 182 19.40 5.33 -9.09
N GLU A 183 20.37 4.41 -9.13
CA GLU A 183 20.27 3.18 -9.91
C GLU A 183 21.24 2.14 -9.33
N SER A 184 20.66 1.03 -8.90
CA SER A 184 21.36 -0.01 -8.15
C SER A 184 22.44 -0.73 -8.98
N SER A 185 22.37 -0.65 -10.31
CA SER A 185 23.32 -1.25 -11.24
C SER A 185 24.70 -0.54 -11.28
N TYR A 186 24.79 0.72 -10.84
CA TYR A 186 26.04 1.51 -10.91
C TYR A 186 27.00 1.33 -9.72
N VAL A 187 26.70 0.39 -8.82
CA VAL A 187 27.52 0.09 -7.64
C VAL A 187 29.00 -0.11 -7.97
N PHE A 188 29.31 -0.78 -9.08
CA PHE A 188 30.70 -1.09 -9.47
C PHE A 188 31.48 0.11 -10.02
N VAL A 189 30.82 1.24 -10.28
CA VAL A 189 31.47 2.49 -10.72
C VAL A 189 32.04 3.27 -9.55
N ILE A 190 31.59 2.98 -8.32
CA ILE A 190 31.99 3.71 -7.12
C ILE A 190 33.46 3.42 -6.80
N PRO A 191 34.31 4.44 -6.62
CA PRO A 191 35.74 4.24 -6.42
C PRO A 191 36.07 3.92 -4.95
N ILE A 192 35.62 2.75 -4.48
CA ILE A 192 35.75 2.29 -3.08
C ILE A 192 37.23 2.15 -2.68
N CYS A 193 38.10 1.83 -3.63
CA CYS A 193 39.53 1.65 -3.41
C CYS A 193 40.29 2.96 -3.10
N ILE A 194 39.65 4.13 -3.25
CA ILE A 194 40.26 5.40 -2.84
C ILE A 194 40.48 5.44 -1.32
N LEU A 195 39.56 4.85 -0.54
CA LEU A 195 39.67 4.83 0.92
C LEU A 195 40.96 4.15 1.43
N PRO A 196 41.28 2.90 1.07
CA PRO A 196 42.52 2.26 1.50
C PRO A 196 43.76 2.94 0.92
N LEU A 197 43.70 3.44 -0.32
CA LEU A 197 44.83 4.16 -0.94
C LEU A 197 45.19 5.42 -0.15
N LEU A 198 44.19 6.23 0.18
CA LEU A 198 44.36 7.47 0.92
C LEU A 198 44.84 7.19 2.35
N LEU A 199 44.23 6.21 3.02
CA LEU A 199 44.66 5.82 4.37
C LEU A 199 46.07 5.22 4.40
N LYS A 200 46.51 4.50 3.36
CA LYS A 200 47.88 4.00 3.25
C LYS A 200 48.89 5.13 2.97
N ALA A 201 48.48 6.19 2.28
CA ALA A 201 49.34 7.34 2.03
C ALA A 201 49.60 8.19 3.30
N PHE A 202 48.57 8.35 4.14
CA PHE A 202 48.66 9.15 5.37
C PHE A 202 49.01 8.33 6.63
N PHE A 203 48.74 7.01 6.62
CA PHE A 203 48.93 6.10 7.75
C PHE A 203 49.61 4.80 7.33
N ASP A 204 49.57 3.77 8.18
CA ASP A 204 50.12 2.45 7.87
C ASP A 204 49.15 1.54 7.13
N SER A 205 49.69 0.60 6.33
CA SER A 205 48.95 -0.44 5.60
C SER A 205 47.97 -1.23 6.48
N ARG A 206 48.34 -1.51 7.73
CA ARG A 206 47.48 -2.22 8.69
C ARG A 206 46.19 -1.45 9.01
N ILE A 207 46.25 -0.12 9.10
CA ILE A 207 45.06 0.71 9.35
C ILE A 207 44.23 0.79 8.08
N ALA A 208 44.88 1.04 6.94
CA ALA A 208 44.21 1.12 5.66
C ALA A 208 43.38 -0.14 5.37
N PHE A 209 43.96 -1.32 5.59
CA PHE A 209 43.29 -2.60 5.34
C PHE A 209 42.13 -2.83 6.30
N PHE A 210 42.33 -2.56 7.59
CA PHE A 210 41.29 -2.76 8.58
C PHE A 210 40.10 -1.82 8.35
N VAL A 211 40.36 -0.52 8.15
CA VAL A 211 39.30 0.48 7.92
C VAL A 211 38.56 0.15 6.62
N HIS A 212 39.26 -0.16 5.54
CA HIS A 212 38.65 -0.59 4.27
C HIS A 212 37.77 -1.83 4.44
N SER A 213 38.29 -2.88 5.09
CA SER A 213 37.55 -4.13 5.28
C SER A 213 36.25 -3.93 6.06
N VAL A 214 36.30 -3.15 7.14
CA VAL A 214 35.10 -2.85 7.94
C VAL A 214 34.12 -1.98 7.14
N THR A 215 34.61 -0.99 6.38
CA THR A 215 33.75 -0.16 5.52
C THR A 215 33.09 -0.95 4.39
N VAL A 216 33.80 -1.85 3.72
CA VAL A 216 33.22 -2.74 2.69
C VAL A 216 32.14 -3.63 3.29
N MET A 217 32.36 -4.15 4.50
CA MET A 217 31.36 -4.95 5.22
C MET A 217 30.11 -4.13 5.55
N LEU A 218 30.26 -2.86 5.96
CA LEU A 218 29.15 -1.93 6.15
C LEU A 218 28.39 -1.67 4.84
N LEU A 219 29.11 -1.39 3.74
CA LEU A 219 28.53 -1.13 2.42
C LEU A 219 27.78 -2.36 1.86
N GLY A 220 28.19 -3.57 2.23
CA GLY A 220 27.47 -4.79 1.87
C GLY A 220 26.03 -4.86 2.40
N PHE A 221 25.67 -4.09 3.44
CA PHE A 221 24.27 -4.00 3.88
C PHE A 221 23.43 -2.99 3.08
N ILE A 222 24.07 -2.18 2.22
CA ILE A 222 23.43 -1.13 1.43
C ILE A 222 23.29 -1.56 -0.03
N VAL A 223 24.28 -2.30 -0.54
CA VAL A 223 24.42 -2.63 -1.97
C VAL A 223 23.63 -3.89 -2.36
N PRO A 224 22.94 -3.92 -3.53
CA PRO A 224 22.36 -5.14 -4.09
C PRO A 224 23.44 -6.20 -4.40
N ASN A 225 23.11 -7.49 -4.32
CA ASN A 225 24.09 -8.58 -4.53
C ASN A 225 25.33 -8.46 -3.61
N SER A 226 25.07 -8.22 -2.32
CA SER A 226 26.06 -7.89 -1.30
C SER A 226 27.25 -8.85 -1.20
N TYR A 227 27.04 -10.16 -1.40
CA TYR A 227 28.10 -11.16 -1.30
C TYR A 227 29.19 -10.98 -2.38
N GLU A 228 28.78 -10.79 -3.64
CA GLU A 228 29.71 -10.58 -4.75
C GLU A 228 30.49 -9.28 -4.56
N PHE A 229 29.77 -8.23 -4.16
CA PHE A 229 30.35 -6.92 -3.88
C PHE A 229 31.42 -6.98 -2.77
N ILE A 230 31.11 -7.60 -1.62
CA ILE A 230 32.06 -7.72 -0.50
C ILE A 230 33.28 -8.52 -0.96
N PHE A 231 33.06 -9.67 -1.59
CA PHE A 231 34.13 -10.56 -2.03
C PHE A 231 35.11 -9.86 -2.96
N LEU A 232 34.60 -9.17 -3.99
CA LEU A 232 35.42 -8.45 -4.95
C LEU A 232 36.21 -7.33 -4.27
N ASN A 233 35.55 -6.49 -3.47
CA ASN A 233 36.19 -5.33 -2.83
C ASN A 233 37.19 -5.70 -1.74
N ILE A 234 37.03 -6.84 -1.07
CA ILE A 234 38.06 -7.37 -0.16
C ILE A 234 39.31 -7.77 -0.96
N ILE A 235 39.16 -8.52 -2.05
CA ILE A 235 40.30 -8.93 -2.89
C ILE A 235 41.02 -7.72 -3.47
N VAL A 236 40.28 -6.77 -4.05
CA VAL A 236 40.89 -5.53 -4.58
C VAL A 236 41.56 -4.73 -3.48
N GLY A 237 40.96 -4.68 -2.28
CA GLY A 237 41.56 -4.04 -1.10
C GLY A 237 42.90 -4.65 -0.70
N VAL A 238 43.02 -5.98 -0.74
CA VAL A 238 44.30 -6.68 -0.47
C VAL A 238 45.34 -6.35 -1.54
N ILE A 239 44.97 -6.28 -2.82
CA ILE A 239 45.91 -5.99 -3.92
C ILE A 239 46.38 -4.53 -3.90
N THR A 240 45.51 -3.60 -3.48
CA THR A 240 45.80 -2.16 -3.48
C THR A 240 46.78 -1.75 -2.35
N ILE A 241 46.81 -2.51 -1.26
CA ILE A 241 47.56 -2.18 -0.03
C ILE A 241 48.89 -2.93 0.02
#